data_AF-A0A7Z9ICL7-F1
#
_entry.id   AF-A0A7Z9ICL7-F1
#
_cell.length_a   1.000
_cell.length_b   1.000
_cell.length_c   1.000
_cell.angle_alpha   90.00
_cell.angle_beta   90.00
_cell.angle_gamma   90.00
#
_symmetry.space_group_name_H-M   'P 1'
#
loop_
_entity.id
_entity.type
_entity.pdbx_description
1 polymer ?
#
loop_
_entity_poly.entity_id
_entity_poly.type
_entity_poly.pdbx_seq_one_letter_code
_entity_poly.pdbx_strand_id
1 'polypeptide(L)'
;MSEMNAENDTNDVADLADISMADFQALIRKMYYTKDAERGIDGTFMWLLEEIGELAAALRSGTAADRAEEFADVLAWLVTIANVAEVDLSSAIRNKYGSGCPGCGQYACQCADSEKP
;
A
#
# COMPACT_ATOMS: atom_id res chain seq x y z
N MET A 1 -1.77 -54.56 -18.45
CA MET A 1 -2.96 -53.78 -18.86
C MET A 1 -3.07 -52.63 -17.89
N SER A 2 -3.05 -51.42 -18.45
CA SER A 2 -3.19 -50.11 -17.78
C SER A 2 -1.94 -49.56 -17.11
N GLU A 3 -1.23 -48.75 -17.90
CA GLU A 3 -0.28 -47.71 -17.51
C GLU A 3 -0.98 -46.60 -16.71
N MET A 4 -0.24 -45.87 -15.85
CA MET A 4 0.07 -44.44 -16.04
C MET A 4 0.75 -43.83 -14.80
N ASN A 5 1.83 -43.11 -15.09
CA ASN A 5 2.62 -42.23 -14.22
C ASN A 5 1.85 -40.97 -13.79
N ALA A 6 2.32 -40.34 -12.71
CA ALA A 6 2.73 -38.93 -12.62
C ALA A 6 2.99 -38.64 -11.13
N GLU A 7 4.23 -38.57 -10.68
CA GLU A 7 5.08 -37.36 -10.69
C GLU A 7 4.49 -36.19 -9.87
N ASN A 8 5.19 -35.94 -8.76
CA ASN A 8 5.57 -34.62 -8.25
C ASN A 8 4.45 -33.67 -7.81
N ASP A 9 4.19 -33.63 -6.49
CA ASP A 9 3.48 -32.51 -5.85
C ASP A 9 4.27 -31.92 -4.67
N THR A 10 5.60 -32.01 -4.79
CA THR A 10 6.48 -31.08 -4.07
C THR A 10 6.86 -29.98 -5.06
N ASN A 11 6.50 -28.75 -4.72
CA ASN A 11 7.03 -27.49 -5.24
C ASN A 11 6.07 -26.64 -6.09
N ASP A 12 4.97 -26.17 -5.49
CA ASP A 12 4.18 -25.05 -6.04
C ASP A 12 3.73 -24.05 -4.96
N VAL A 13 4.61 -23.76 -4.00
CA VAL A 13 4.66 -22.41 -3.41
C VAL A 13 5.61 -21.63 -4.29
N ALA A 14 5.12 -21.24 -5.47
CA ALA A 14 5.78 -20.24 -6.28
C ALA A 14 6.00 -19.02 -5.40
N ASP A 15 7.26 -18.79 -5.06
CA ASP A 15 7.90 -17.57 -4.58
C ASP A 15 6.98 -16.33 -4.62
N LEU A 16 6.07 -16.20 -3.64
CA LEU A 16 5.36 -14.96 -3.38
C LEU A 16 6.33 -14.09 -2.59
N ALA A 17 7.30 -13.50 -3.29
CA ALA A 17 8.16 -12.50 -2.69
C ALA A 17 7.26 -11.40 -2.10
N ASP A 18 7.29 -11.24 -0.79
CA ASP A 18 6.63 -10.12 -0.11
C ASP A 18 7.05 -8.81 -0.79
N ILE A 19 6.08 -7.97 -1.14
CA ILE A 19 6.36 -6.68 -1.76
C ILE A 19 6.77 -5.67 -0.68
N SER A 20 7.98 -5.13 -0.75
CA SER A 20 8.38 -4.06 0.16
C SER A 20 7.71 -2.74 -0.25
N MET A 21 7.65 -1.76 0.68
CA MET A 21 7.15 -0.42 0.36
C MET A 21 7.97 0.25 -0.76
N ALA A 22 9.28 0.00 -0.81
CA ALA A 22 10.15 0.50 -1.87
C ALA A 22 9.82 -0.14 -3.22
N ASP A 23 9.59 -1.46 -3.24
CA ASP A 23 9.21 -2.18 -4.46
C ASP A 23 7.85 -1.72 -4.98
N PHE A 24 6.87 -1.56 -4.09
CA PHE A 24 5.55 -1.07 -4.45
C PHE A 24 5.60 0.36 -4.99
N GLN A 25 6.36 1.26 -4.34
CA GLN A 25 6.53 2.63 -4.84
C GLN A 25 7.19 2.68 -6.21
N ALA A 26 8.22 1.87 -6.44
CA ALA A 26 8.88 1.76 -7.74
C ALA A 26 7.97 1.16 -8.82
N LEU A 27 7.15 0.17 -8.47
CA LEU A 27 6.18 -0.46 -9.36
C LEU A 27 5.13 0.56 -9.83
N ILE A 28 4.51 1.30 -8.91
CA ILE A 28 3.53 2.35 -9.24
C ILE A 28 4.18 3.43 -10.11
N ARG A 29 5.39 3.87 -9.77
CA ARG A 29 6.14 4.86 -10.57
C ARG A 29 6.35 4.36 -12.00
N LYS A 30 6.77 3.10 -12.16
CA LYS A 30 7.02 2.49 -13.47
C LYS A 30 5.74 2.42 -14.32
N MET A 31 4.60 2.12 -13.72
CA MET A 31 3.35 1.97 -14.45
C MET A 31 2.74 3.30 -14.87
N TYR A 32 2.79 4.32 -14.01
CA TYR A 32 1.89 5.47 -14.13
C TYR A 32 2.53 6.85 -14.08
N TYR A 33 3.81 6.98 -13.71
CA TYR A 33 4.40 8.27 -13.38
C TYR A 33 4.26 9.36 -14.45
N THR A 34 4.44 9.04 -15.74
CA THR A 34 4.38 10.05 -16.80
C THR A 34 3.04 10.79 -16.82
N LYS A 35 1.92 10.05 -16.83
CA LYS A 35 0.57 10.65 -16.82
C LYS A 35 0.24 11.34 -15.51
N ASP A 36 0.76 10.84 -14.39
CA ASP A 36 0.47 11.37 -13.07
C ASP A 36 1.24 12.67 -12.81
N ALA A 37 2.49 12.74 -13.28
CA ALA A 37 3.30 13.95 -13.24
C ALA A 37 2.69 15.06 -14.12
N GLU A 38 2.14 14.72 -15.28
CA GLU A 38 1.41 15.66 -16.14
C GLU A 38 0.12 16.19 -15.48
N ARG A 39 -0.61 15.32 -14.76
CA ARG A 39 -1.81 15.70 -13.98
C ARG A 39 -1.48 16.55 -12.74
N GLY A 40 -0.25 16.44 -12.23
CA GLY A 40 0.23 17.22 -11.10
C GLY A 40 -0.34 16.79 -9.74
N ILE A 41 0.11 17.46 -8.68
CA ILE A 41 -0.24 17.14 -7.29
C ILE A 41 -1.74 17.29 -7.04
N ASP A 42 -2.34 18.42 -7.42
CA ASP A 42 -3.75 18.71 -7.13
C ASP A 42 -4.68 17.71 -7.81
N GLY A 43 -4.44 17.41 -9.10
CA GLY A 43 -5.23 16.42 -9.82
C GLY A 43 -5.02 15.01 -9.27
N THR A 44 -3.82 14.67 -8.81
CA THR A 44 -3.54 13.37 -8.18
C THR A 44 -4.21 13.24 -6.82
N PHE A 45 -4.23 14.32 -6.03
CA PHE A 45 -4.93 14.36 -4.75
C PHE A 45 -6.44 14.16 -4.89
N MET A 46 -7.04 14.69 -5.95
CA MET A 46 -8.47 14.48 -6.23
C MET A 46 -8.81 13.00 -6.46
N TRP A 47 -7.95 12.26 -7.18
CA TRP A 47 -8.14 10.82 -7.33
C TRP A 47 -7.97 10.08 -6.00
N LEU A 48 -6.96 10.43 -5.20
CA LEU A 48 -6.84 9.85 -3.84
C LEU A 48 -8.10 10.06 -2.99
N LEU A 49 -8.76 11.23 -3.10
CA LEU A 49 -10.02 11.47 -2.38
C LEU A 49 -11.18 10.62 -2.91
N GLU A 50 -11.21 10.31 -4.19
CA GLU A 50 -12.19 9.42 -4.81
C GLU A 50 -12.10 8.02 -4.19
N GLU A 51 -10.90 7.43 -4.17
CA GLU A 51 -10.64 6.11 -3.57
C GLU A 51 -10.95 6.07 -2.06
N ILE A 52 -10.68 7.16 -1.34
CA ILE A 52 -11.08 7.27 0.07
C ILE A 52 -12.61 7.22 0.20
N GLY A 53 -13.34 7.81 -0.75
CA GLY A 53 -14.79 7.74 -0.83
C GLY A 53 -15.29 6.32 -1.11
N GLU A 54 -14.65 5.61 -2.04
CA GLU A 54 -14.97 4.22 -2.39
C GLU A 54 -14.67 3.28 -1.21
N LEU A 55 -13.51 3.43 -0.56
CA LEU A 55 -13.19 2.74 0.70
C LEU A 55 -14.25 3.01 1.78
N ALA A 56 -14.71 4.25 1.92
CA ALA A 56 -15.75 4.59 2.88
C ALA A 56 -17.11 3.93 2.55
N ALA A 57 -17.40 3.66 1.28
CA ALA A 57 -18.58 2.90 0.86
C ALA A 57 -18.39 1.39 1.15
N ALA A 58 -17.23 0.82 0.79
CA ALA A 58 -16.91 -0.58 1.02
C ALA A 58 -16.87 -0.95 2.51
N LEU A 59 -16.39 -0.05 3.38
CA LEU A 59 -16.43 -0.24 4.84
C LEU A 59 -17.85 -0.27 5.40
N ARG A 60 -18.79 0.45 4.78
CA ARG A 60 -20.16 0.60 5.30
C ARG A 60 -21.07 -0.55 4.87
N SER A 61 -20.89 -1.05 3.66
CA SER A 61 -21.80 -2.04 3.06
C SER A 61 -21.14 -3.02 2.09
N GLY A 62 -19.83 -2.93 1.87
CA GLY A 62 -19.12 -3.78 0.92
C GLY A 62 -18.83 -5.18 1.44
N THR A 63 -18.50 -6.07 0.51
CA THR A 63 -18.00 -7.40 0.80
C THR A 63 -16.57 -7.34 1.36
N ALA A 64 -16.04 -8.49 1.79
CA ALA A 64 -14.63 -8.58 2.17
C ALA A 64 -13.68 -8.34 0.99
N ALA A 65 -14.11 -8.70 -0.23
CA ALA A 65 -13.34 -8.45 -1.44
C ALA A 65 -13.30 -6.95 -1.75
N ASP A 66 -14.46 -6.28 -1.73
CA ASP A 66 -14.57 -4.84 -1.96
C ASP A 66 -13.64 -4.09 -1.01
N ARG A 67 -13.67 -4.40 0.29
CA ARG A 67 -12.75 -3.75 1.25
C ARG A 67 -11.29 -3.96 0.90
N ALA A 68 -10.90 -5.17 0.50
CA ALA A 68 -9.51 -5.47 0.18
C ALA A 68 -9.04 -4.68 -1.06
N GLU A 69 -9.90 -4.57 -2.07
CA GLU A 69 -9.69 -3.78 -3.29
C GLU A 69 -9.50 -2.30 -2.94
N GLU A 70 -10.46 -1.70 -2.23
CA GLU A 70 -10.40 -0.27 -1.91
C GLU A 70 -9.23 0.10 -0.99
N PHE A 71 -8.81 -0.79 -0.07
CA PHE A 71 -7.61 -0.57 0.73
C PHE A 71 -6.35 -0.55 -0.14
N ALA A 72 -6.29 -1.41 -1.16
CA ALA A 72 -5.18 -1.46 -2.09
C ALA A 72 -5.14 -0.20 -2.97
N ASP A 73 -6.30 0.27 -3.45
CA ASP A 73 -6.39 1.45 -4.32
C ASP A 73 -6.06 2.74 -3.57
N VAL A 74 -6.55 2.92 -2.34
CA VAL A 74 -6.13 4.05 -1.49
C VAL A 74 -4.62 4.05 -1.28
N LEU A 75 -4.01 2.90 -1.03
CA LEU A 75 -2.55 2.81 -0.88
C LEU A 75 -1.83 3.11 -2.19
N ALA A 76 -2.32 2.60 -3.33
CA ALA A 76 -1.76 2.84 -4.65
C ALA A 76 -1.76 4.34 -4.99
N TRP A 77 -2.87 5.04 -4.74
CA TRP A 77 -2.99 6.46 -5.01
C TRP A 77 -2.20 7.35 -4.03
N LEU A 78 -2.06 6.92 -2.77
CA LEU A 78 -1.13 7.57 -1.83
C LEU A 78 0.33 7.46 -2.32
N VAL A 79 0.71 6.30 -2.83
CA VAL A 79 2.02 6.06 -3.44
C VAL A 79 2.19 6.88 -4.73
N THR A 80 1.15 6.99 -5.54
CA THR A 80 1.15 7.80 -6.75
C THR A 80 1.42 9.27 -6.43
N ILE A 81 0.71 9.88 -5.47
CA ILE A 81 0.96 11.28 -5.10
C ILE A 81 2.34 11.48 -4.47
N ALA A 82 2.85 10.50 -3.70
CA ALA A 82 4.22 10.55 -3.19
C ALA A 82 5.26 10.53 -4.31
N ASN A 83 5.04 9.75 -5.38
CA ASN A 83 5.89 9.74 -6.56
C ASN A 83 5.91 11.09 -7.28
N VAL A 84 4.76 11.74 -7.43
CA VAL A 84 4.62 13.08 -8.05
C VAL A 84 5.24 14.17 -7.17
N ALA A 85 5.13 14.03 -5.85
CA ALA A 85 5.72 14.96 -4.88
C ALA A 85 7.20 14.68 -4.56
N GLU A 86 7.82 13.71 -5.24
CA GLU A 86 9.21 13.29 -5.03
C GLU A 86 9.54 12.87 -3.58
N VAL A 87 8.58 12.22 -2.90
CA VAL A 87 8.74 11.72 -1.54
C VAL A 87 9.10 10.24 -1.55
N ASP A 88 10.24 9.87 -0.95
CA ASP A 88 10.56 8.47 -0.63
C ASP A 88 9.77 8.02 0.61
N LEU A 89 8.75 7.18 0.40
CA LEU A 89 7.89 6.69 1.48
C LEU A 89 8.61 5.77 2.44
N SER A 90 9.52 4.92 1.96
CA SER A 90 10.26 3.99 2.82
C SER A 90 11.14 4.76 3.79
N SER A 91 11.82 5.79 3.31
CA SER A 91 12.62 6.70 4.14
C SER A 91 11.74 7.53 5.08
N ALA A 92 10.62 8.08 4.61
CA ALA A 92 9.70 8.85 5.43
C ALA A 92 9.11 8.03 6.59
N ILE A 93 8.65 6.79 6.31
CA ILE A 93 8.12 5.86 7.31
C ILE A 93 9.20 5.46 8.31
N ARG A 94 10.40 5.09 7.84
CA ARG A 94 11.52 4.72 8.71
C ARG A 94 11.91 5.86 9.64
N ASN A 95 12.01 7.08 9.13
CA ASN A 95 12.38 8.25 9.92
C ASN A 95 11.32 8.59 10.96
N LYS A 96 10.03 8.39 10.64
CA LYS A 96 8.93 8.74 11.54
C LYS A 96 8.62 7.65 12.57
N TYR A 97 8.63 6.38 12.17
CA TYR A 97 8.12 5.27 12.98
C TYR A 97 9.13 4.13 13.19
N GLY A 98 10.32 4.19 12.57
CA GLY A 98 11.31 3.10 12.63
C GLY A 98 11.93 2.86 14.01
N SER A 99 11.87 3.84 14.90
CA SER A 99 12.39 3.77 16.28
C SER A 99 11.29 3.73 17.35
N GLY A 100 10.05 3.44 16.98
CA GLY A 100 8.89 3.45 17.88
C GLY A 100 8.00 4.69 17.71
N CYS A 101 7.05 4.88 18.62
CA CYS A 101 6.14 6.02 18.61
C CYS A 101 6.92 7.35 18.61
N PRO A 102 6.58 8.30 17.70
CA PRO A 102 7.21 9.63 17.65
C PRO A 102 7.14 10.41 18.97
N GLY A 103 6.07 10.22 19.76
CA GLY A 103 5.88 10.88 21.05
C GLY A 103 6.71 10.26 22.19
N CYS A 104 6.50 8.97 22.48
CA CYS A 104 7.08 8.33 23.67
C CYS A 104 8.27 7.39 23.39
N GLY A 105 8.65 7.18 22.13
CA GLY A 105 9.77 6.31 21.73
C GLY A 105 9.56 4.81 21.95
N GLN A 106 8.37 4.39 22.41
CA GLN A 106 8.05 2.97 22.65
C GLN A 106 7.43 2.34 21.40
N TYR A 107 7.73 1.06 21.13
CA TYR A 107 7.11 0.31 20.04
C TYR A 107 5.62 0.05 20.27
N ALA A 108 5.21 -0.13 21.53
CA ALA A 108 3.83 -0.03 21.95
C ALA A 108 3.61 1.35 22.58
N CYS A 109 2.85 2.21 21.91
CA CYS A 109 2.62 3.58 22.33
C CYS A 109 2.03 3.65 23.76
N GLN A 110 2.51 4.61 24.57
CA GLN A 110 2.03 4.91 25.92
C GLN A 110 1.66 6.40 26.09
N CYS A 111 1.58 7.16 24.99
CA CYS A 111 1.10 8.54 25.04
C CYS A 111 -0.35 8.57 25.54
N ALA A 112 -0.74 9.65 26.20
CA ALA A 112 -2.14 9.84 26.59
C ALA A 112 -3.01 10.02 25.33
N ASP A 113 -4.27 9.56 25.37
CA ASP A 113 -5.22 9.64 24.24
C ASP A 113 -5.47 11.07 23.73
N SER A 114 -5.14 12.08 24.54
CA SER A 114 -5.23 13.50 24.17
C SER A 114 -4.09 13.99 23.26
N GLU A 115 -3.02 13.20 23.11
CA GLU A 115 -1.87 13.54 22.28
C GLU A 115 -1.96 12.81 20.94
N LYS A 116 -1.65 13.51 19.84
CA LYS A 116 -1.48 12.84 18.55
C LYS A 116 -0.26 11.91 18.64
N PRO A 117 -0.36 10.64 18.22
CA PRO A 117 0.79 9.73 18.18
C PRO A 117 1.98 10.26 17.38
#